data_AF-A0A8T6M279-F1
#
_entry.id   AF-A0A8T6M279-F1
#
_cell.length_a   1.000
_cell.length_b   1.000
_cell.length_c   1.000
_cell.angle_alpha   90.00
_cell.angle_beta   90.00
_cell.angle_gamma   90.00
#
_symmetry.space_group_name_H-M   'P 1'
#
loop_
_entity.id
_entity.type
_entity.pdbx_description
1 polymer ?
#
loop_
_entity_poly.entity_id
_entity_poly.type
_entity_poly.pdbx_seq_one_letter_code
_entity_poly.pdbx_strand_id
1 'polypeptide(L)'
;MKNKKAQGMSTNTIILLILGIAVLVVLILGFTMGWQKVAPFISGSNVDTISSSCQAACSTGSKYDFCTAERELKDLEKNKIKTSCTVFSGEKSLAKYGIQTCAIDCKKPCNQIMINGAAGIKTDSGQTGKYDVTFLANDLVEGQLCLIN
;
A
#
# COMPACT_ATOMS: atom_id res chain seq x y z
N MET A 1 2.02 -65.18 -32.63
CA MET A 1 2.46 -64.51 -31.37
C MET A 1 2.56 -63.01 -31.65
N LYS A 2 1.75 -62.17 -30.98
CA LYS A 2 1.68 -60.71 -31.23
C LYS A 2 2.80 -59.99 -30.47
N ASN A 3 3.88 -59.66 -31.17
CA ASN A 3 4.96 -58.80 -30.67
C ASN A 3 4.44 -57.36 -30.54
N LYS A 4 4.06 -56.94 -29.32
CA LYS A 4 3.80 -55.53 -29.03
C LYS A 4 5.12 -54.84 -28.68
N LYS A 5 5.71 -54.12 -29.64
CA LYS A 5 6.79 -53.17 -29.36
C LYS A 5 6.18 -52.00 -28.60
N ALA A 6 6.32 -51.98 -27.28
CA ALA A 6 6.07 -50.78 -26.50
C ALA A 6 7.10 -49.73 -26.95
N GLN A 7 6.60 -48.69 -27.63
CA GLN A 7 7.39 -47.58 -28.12
C GLN A 7 7.94 -46.85 -26.90
N GLY A 8 9.22 -47.08 -26.58
CA GLY A 8 9.88 -46.45 -25.45
C GLY A 8 9.93 -44.95 -25.70
N MET A 9 9.04 -44.22 -25.04
CA MET A 9 9.12 -42.76 -24.99
C MET A 9 10.45 -42.42 -24.32
N SER A 10 11.29 -41.64 -25.00
CA SER A 10 12.58 -41.19 -24.46
C SER A 10 12.36 -40.60 -23.06
N THR A 11 13.14 -41.06 -22.07
CA THR A 11 13.08 -40.62 -20.66
C THR A 11 13.07 -39.11 -20.52
N ASN A 12 13.71 -38.40 -21.45
CA ASN A 12 13.73 -36.94 -21.52
C ASN A 12 12.33 -36.33 -21.72
N THR A 13 11.49 -37.00 -22.51
CA THR A 13 10.10 -36.56 -22.77
C THR A 13 9.23 -36.71 -21.52
N ILE A 14 9.46 -37.77 -20.74
CA ILE A 14 8.76 -38.01 -19.47
C ILE A 14 9.13 -36.92 -18.46
N ILE A 15 10.41 -36.56 -18.36
CA ILE A 15 10.88 -35.48 -17.47
C ILE A 15 10.26 -34.13 -17.84
N LEU A 16 10.21 -33.79 -19.12
CA LEU A 16 9.60 -32.54 -19.60
C LEU A 16 8.10 -32.49 -19.34
N LEU A 17 7.39 -33.61 -19.48
CA LEU A 17 5.97 -33.70 -19.14
C LEU A 17 5.73 -33.45 -17.65
N ILE A 18 6.55 -34.05 -16.78
CA ILE A 18 6.43 -33.88 -15.33
C ILE A 18 6.71 -32.42 -14.93
N LEU A 19 7.78 -31.81 -15.47
CA LEU A 19 8.08 -30.39 -15.24
C LEU A 19 6.98 -29.46 -15.76
N GLY A 20 6.43 -29.73 -16.95
CA GLY A 20 5.33 -28.96 -17.53
C GLY A 20 4.09 -29.01 -16.65
N ILE A 21 3.71 -30.20 -16.15
CA ILE A 21 2.59 -30.36 -15.23
C ILE A 21 2.87 -29.65 -13.90
N ALA A 22 4.09 -29.74 -13.36
CA ALA A 22 4.46 -29.07 -12.12
C ALA A 22 4.33 -27.54 -12.21
N VAL A 23 4.81 -26.93 -13.30
CA VAL A 23 4.67 -25.48 -13.54
C VAL A 23 3.19 -25.09 -13.68
N LEU A 24 2.41 -25.90 -14.40
CA LEU A 24 0.98 -25.63 -14.62
C LEU A 24 0.17 -25.67 -13.32
N VAL A 25 0.48 -26.62 -12.42
CA VAL A 25 -0.11 -26.69 -11.07
C VAL A 25 0.25 -25.45 -10.23
N VAL A 26 1.52 -25.03 -10.26
CA VAL A 26 1.96 -23.83 -9.52
C VAL A 26 1.26 -22.57 -10.01
N LEU A 27 1.08 -22.42 -11.33
CA LEU A 27 0.36 -21.29 -11.90
C LEU A 27 -1.12 -21.30 -11.53
N ILE A 28 -1.79 -22.45 -11.59
CA ILE A 28 -3.20 -22.57 -11.17
C ILE A 28 -3.35 -22.21 -9.69
N LEU A 29 -2.48 -22.72 -8.82
CA LEU A 29 -2.52 -22.39 -7.39
C LEU A 29 -2.22 -20.91 -7.14
N GLY A 30 -1.25 -20.33 -7.85
CA GLY A 30 -0.89 -18.92 -7.76
C GLY A 30 -2.03 -17.98 -8.20
N PHE A 31 -2.72 -18.30 -9.29
CA PHE A 31 -3.85 -17.51 -9.79
C PHE A 31 -5.15 -17.73 -9.00
N THR A 32 -5.40 -18.93 -8.47
CA THR A 32 -6.63 -19.25 -7.70
C THR A 32 -6.58 -18.78 -6.25
N MET A 33 -5.44 -18.91 -5.56
CA MET A 33 -5.29 -18.40 -4.20
C MET A 33 -4.97 -16.90 -4.15
N GLY A 34 -4.54 -16.34 -5.29
CA GLY A 34 -4.10 -14.97 -5.41
C GLY A 34 -2.72 -14.74 -4.76
N TRP A 35 -1.88 -13.95 -5.44
CA TRP A 35 -0.55 -13.55 -4.94
C TRP A 35 -0.58 -12.83 -3.59
N GLN A 36 -1.75 -12.37 -3.14
CA GLN A 36 -1.96 -11.71 -1.84
C GLN A 36 -1.63 -12.60 -0.63
N LYS A 37 -1.71 -13.94 -0.74
CA LYS A 37 -1.38 -14.88 0.35
C LYS A 37 0.09 -15.31 0.37
N VAL A 38 0.82 -15.13 -0.74
CA VAL A 38 2.26 -15.43 -0.86
C VAL A 38 3.12 -14.19 -0.52
N ALA A 39 2.60 -13.00 -0.81
CA ALA A 39 3.23 -11.71 -0.49
C ALA A 39 3.66 -11.50 0.98
N PRO A 40 2.91 -11.92 2.03
CA PRO A 40 3.31 -11.65 3.41
C PRO A 40 4.57 -12.40 3.87
N PHE A 41 4.99 -13.45 3.15
CA PHE A 41 6.24 -14.18 3.47
C PHE A 41 7.48 -13.52 2.86
N ILE A 42 7.28 -12.55 1.96
CA ILE A 42 8.30 -11.63 1.44
C ILE A 42 8.07 -10.29 2.13
N SER A 43 8.16 -10.25 3.46
CA SER A 43 7.92 -9.04 4.26
C SER A 43 9.07 -8.03 4.07
N GLY A 44 9.15 -7.45 2.87
CA GLY A 44 9.91 -6.26 2.56
C GLY A 44 9.08 -5.01 2.84
N SER A 45 9.76 -3.87 2.79
CA SER A 45 9.10 -2.56 2.74
C SER A 45 8.03 -2.55 1.64
N ASN A 46 6.87 -1.95 1.92
CA ASN A 46 5.82 -1.73 0.92
C ASN A 46 5.71 -0.26 0.50
N VAL A 47 6.72 0.56 0.82
CA VAL A 47 6.75 1.99 0.50
C VAL A 47 6.50 2.23 -0.99
N ASP A 48 7.13 1.48 -1.89
CA ASP A 48 6.95 1.62 -3.34
C ASP A 48 5.54 1.28 -3.80
N THR A 49 4.94 0.25 -3.21
CA THR A 49 3.54 -0.15 -3.47
C THR A 49 2.57 0.95 -3.04
N ILE A 50 2.79 1.53 -1.86
CA ILE A 50 1.96 2.64 -1.36
C ILE A 50 2.16 3.88 -2.23
N SER A 51 3.39 4.23 -2.56
CA SER A 51 3.73 5.36 -3.43
C SER A 51 3.05 5.24 -4.79
N SER A 52 3.17 4.07 -5.43
CA SER A 52 2.52 3.78 -6.72
C SER A 52 0.99 3.87 -6.62
N SER A 53 0.40 3.37 -5.54
CA SER A 53 -1.05 3.45 -5.31
C SER A 53 -1.52 4.90 -5.11
N CYS A 54 -0.75 5.72 -4.39
CA CYS A 54 -1.04 7.14 -4.21
C CYS A 54 -0.91 7.90 -5.53
N GLN A 55 0.12 7.60 -6.32
CA GLN A 55 0.32 8.19 -7.64
C GLN A 55 -0.81 7.83 -8.61
N ALA A 56 -1.25 6.56 -8.61
CA ALA A 56 -2.38 6.11 -9.41
C ALA A 56 -3.70 6.79 -8.98
N ALA A 57 -3.98 6.88 -7.68
CA ALA A 57 -5.15 7.59 -7.18
C ALA A 57 -5.10 9.09 -7.57
N CYS A 58 -3.92 9.70 -7.53
CA CYS A 58 -3.72 11.07 -7.97
C CYS A 58 -3.96 11.25 -9.48
N SER A 59 -3.34 10.42 -10.33
CA SER A 59 -3.44 10.54 -11.79
C SER A 59 -4.84 10.24 -12.34
N THR A 60 -5.58 9.36 -11.66
CA THR A 60 -6.98 9.05 -12.00
C THR A 60 -7.98 10.03 -11.40
N GLY A 61 -7.55 10.98 -10.58
CA GLY A 61 -8.45 11.92 -9.90
C GLY A 61 -9.34 11.26 -8.85
N SER A 62 -8.99 10.07 -8.34
CA SER A 62 -9.79 9.35 -7.34
C SER A 62 -9.66 10.03 -5.97
N LYS A 63 -10.52 11.03 -5.73
CA LYS A 63 -10.53 11.84 -4.51
C LYS A 63 -10.69 11.00 -3.24
N TYR A 64 -11.61 10.04 -3.24
CA TYR A 64 -11.81 9.16 -2.08
C TYR A 64 -10.56 8.32 -1.78
N ASP A 65 -9.97 7.70 -2.82
CA ASP A 65 -8.81 6.85 -2.63
C ASP A 65 -7.58 7.64 -2.21
N PHE A 66 -7.44 8.90 -2.62
CA PHE A 66 -6.30 9.73 -2.24
C PHE A 66 -6.49 10.38 -0.85
N CYS A 67 -7.67 10.93 -0.58
CA CYS A 67 -7.92 11.76 0.61
C CYS A 67 -8.43 10.99 1.85
N THR A 68 -9.12 9.87 1.63
CA THR A 68 -9.89 9.18 2.69
C THR A 68 -9.43 7.75 2.90
N ALA A 69 -9.14 7.00 1.83
CA ALA A 69 -8.74 5.60 1.96
C ALA A 69 -7.42 5.46 2.74
N GLU A 70 -7.50 4.76 3.87
CA GLU A 70 -6.34 4.48 4.71
C GLU A 70 -5.48 3.38 4.10
N ARG A 71 -4.17 3.60 4.07
CA ARG A 71 -3.16 2.63 3.65
C ARG A 71 -2.15 2.43 4.77
N GLU A 72 -1.75 1.18 4.98
CA GLU A 72 -0.69 0.83 5.94
C GLU A 72 0.65 0.76 5.21
N LEU A 73 1.52 1.73 5.48
CA LEU A 73 2.91 1.76 5.05
C LEU A 73 3.78 1.05 6.09
N LYS A 74 4.67 0.20 5.60
CA LYS A 74 5.67 -0.59 6.30
C LYS A 74 7.02 -0.30 5.67
N ASP A 75 7.94 0.25 6.45
CA ASP A 75 9.31 0.47 5.99
C ASP A 75 10.24 -0.70 6.35
N LEU A 76 11.49 -0.61 5.89
CA LEU A 76 12.53 -1.61 6.17
C LEU A 76 12.89 -1.68 7.66
N GLU A 77 12.66 -0.60 8.40
CA GLU A 77 12.88 -0.51 9.85
C GLU A 77 11.72 -1.10 10.66
N LYS A 78 10.72 -1.69 9.99
CA LYS A 78 9.49 -2.26 10.57
C LYS A 78 8.58 -1.22 11.23
N ASN A 79 8.75 0.07 10.95
CA ASN A 79 7.78 1.07 11.34
C ASN A 79 6.50 0.86 10.54
N LYS A 80 5.36 1.01 11.21
CA LYS A 80 4.03 0.90 10.59
C LYS A 80 3.32 2.22 10.75
N ILE A 81 2.86 2.77 9.63
CA ILE A 81 2.11 4.02 9.59
C ILE A 81 0.87 3.80 8.76
N LYS A 82 -0.31 3.93 9.37
CA LYS A 82 -1.60 3.78 8.71
C LYS A 82 -2.24 5.14 8.55
N THR A 83 -2.32 5.65 7.33
CA THR A 83 -3.00 6.92 7.02
C THR A 83 -3.35 7.03 5.53
N SER A 84 -3.95 8.13 5.11
CA SER A 84 -4.31 8.45 3.73
C SER A 84 -3.13 9.00 2.92
N CYS A 85 -3.18 8.91 1.58
CA CYS A 85 -2.11 9.44 0.69
C CYS A 85 -1.90 10.95 0.85
N THR A 86 -2.97 11.69 1.10
CA THR A 86 -2.86 13.14 1.33
C THR A 86 -1.97 13.48 2.53
N VAL A 87 -2.08 12.71 3.62
CA VAL A 87 -1.22 12.86 4.80
C VAL A 87 0.20 12.44 4.48
N PHE A 88 0.39 11.28 3.83
CA PHE A 88 1.71 10.81 3.42
C PHE A 88 2.48 11.82 2.56
N SER A 89 1.79 12.53 1.66
CA SER A 89 2.42 13.48 0.74
C SER A 89 2.70 14.86 1.33
N GLY A 90 1.97 15.27 2.38
CA GLY A 90 2.05 16.65 2.90
C GLY A 90 2.69 16.78 4.28
N GLU A 91 2.76 15.71 5.07
CA GLU A 91 3.41 15.72 6.38
C GLU A 91 4.94 15.64 6.23
N LYS A 92 5.65 16.62 6.80
CA LYS A 92 7.13 16.70 6.71
C LYS A 92 7.82 15.46 7.27
N SER A 93 7.28 14.88 8.34
CA SER A 93 7.82 13.68 8.97
C SER A 93 7.72 12.42 8.07
N LEU A 94 6.83 12.44 7.08
CA LEU A 94 6.58 11.35 6.15
C LEU A 94 7.19 11.59 4.75
N ALA A 95 7.72 12.80 4.50
CA ALA A 95 8.36 13.16 3.24
C ALA A 95 9.51 12.22 2.85
N LYS A 96 10.16 11.58 3.84
CA LYS A 96 11.22 10.57 3.62
C LYS A 96 10.78 9.37 2.77
N TYR A 97 9.48 9.12 2.66
CA TYR A 97 8.92 8.03 1.87
C TYR A 97 8.70 8.39 0.39
N GLY A 98 8.96 9.64 -0.02
CA GLY A 98 8.98 10.05 -1.43
C GLY A 98 7.61 10.05 -2.13
N ILE A 99 6.51 10.11 -1.38
CA ILE A 99 5.16 10.13 -1.93
C ILE A 99 4.87 11.55 -2.45
N GLN A 100 4.63 11.68 -3.75
CA GLN A 100 4.42 12.98 -4.39
C GLN A 100 3.10 13.64 -3.96
N THR A 101 3.11 14.97 -3.89
CA THR A 101 1.91 15.78 -3.67
C THR A 101 1.00 15.74 -4.89
N CYS A 102 -0.31 15.86 -4.65
CA CYS A 102 -1.33 15.85 -5.68
C CYS A 102 -2.16 17.13 -5.63
N ALA A 103 -2.63 17.60 -6.79
CA ALA A 103 -3.50 18.79 -6.88
C ALA A 103 -4.97 18.53 -6.47
N ILE A 104 -5.29 17.35 -5.92
CA ILE A 104 -6.64 17.02 -5.44
C ILE A 104 -6.88 17.76 -4.13
N ASP A 105 -8.00 18.49 -4.05
CA ASP A 105 -8.45 19.12 -2.82
C ASP A 105 -8.96 18.07 -1.81
N CYS A 106 -8.17 17.84 -0.76
CA CYS A 106 -8.44 16.90 0.31
C CYS A 106 -8.79 17.55 1.65
N LYS A 107 -9.18 18.83 1.63
CA LYS A 107 -9.57 19.56 2.83
C LYS A 107 -10.71 18.85 3.56
N LYS A 108 -10.51 18.55 4.86
CA LYS A 108 -11.49 17.86 5.71
C LYS A 108 -11.40 18.36 7.15
N PRO A 109 -12.43 18.13 7.99
CA PRO A 109 -12.38 18.51 9.39
C PRO A 109 -11.21 17.84 10.12
N CYS A 110 -10.60 18.56 11.08
CA CYS A 110 -9.42 18.09 11.81
C CYS A 110 -9.64 16.70 12.44
N ASN A 111 -10.83 16.46 13.00
CA ASN A 111 -11.20 15.19 13.63
C ASN A 111 -11.39 14.01 12.63
N GLN A 112 -11.43 14.26 11.32
CA GLN A 112 -11.51 13.25 10.27
C GLN A 112 -10.14 12.91 9.66
N ILE A 113 -9.09 13.61 10.09
CA ILE A 113 -7.71 13.27 9.72
C ILE A 113 -7.22 12.24 10.72
N MET A 114 -6.88 11.04 10.23
CA MET A 114 -6.41 9.94 11.08
C MET A 114 -5.02 9.49 10.70
N ILE A 115 -4.19 9.26 11.72
CA ILE A 115 -2.90 8.57 11.61
C ILE A 115 -2.86 7.50 12.69
N ASN A 116 -2.63 6.24 12.29
CA ASN A 116 -2.60 5.09 13.19
C ASN A 116 -3.86 4.92 14.05
N GLY A 117 -5.02 5.35 13.54
CA GLY A 117 -6.29 5.33 14.26
C GLY A 117 -6.48 6.46 15.29
N ALA A 118 -5.49 7.34 15.46
CA ALA A 118 -5.64 8.57 16.24
C ALA A 118 -6.18 9.69 15.34
N ALA A 119 -7.23 10.36 15.80
CA ALA A 119 -7.82 11.50 15.12
C ALA A 119 -7.09 12.81 15.45
N GLY A 120 -7.13 13.76 14.51
CA GLY A 120 -6.62 15.12 14.71
C GLY A 120 -7.37 15.86 15.82
N ILE A 121 -6.59 16.56 16.64
CA ILE A 121 -7.08 17.42 17.71
C ILE A 121 -6.75 18.87 17.34
N LYS A 122 -7.76 19.74 17.46
CA LYS A 122 -7.57 21.19 17.31
C LYS A 122 -6.87 21.71 18.55
N THR A 123 -5.79 22.44 18.38
CA THR A 123 -5.04 23.05 19.47
C THR A 123 -4.62 24.46 19.11
N ASP A 124 -4.32 25.27 20.12
CA ASP A 124 -3.81 26.61 19.93
C ASP A 124 -2.32 26.58 19.54
N SER A 125 -1.88 27.63 18.83
CA SER A 125 -0.49 27.84 18.42
C SER A 125 0.48 27.75 19.61
N GLY A 126 1.52 26.92 19.49
CA GLY A 126 2.55 26.71 20.52
C GLY A 126 2.54 25.33 21.18
N GLN A 127 1.53 24.51 20.90
CA GLN A 127 1.50 23.10 21.30
C GLN A 127 2.25 22.23 20.27
N THR A 128 2.91 21.18 20.75
CA THR A 128 3.63 20.22 19.91
C THR A 128 2.84 18.92 19.84
N GLY A 129 2.76 18.36 18.63
CA GLY A 129 2.21 17.04 18.37
C GLY A 129 3.16 16.27 17.48
N LYS A 130 2.95 14.95 17.40
CA LYS A 130 3.81 14.07 16.60
C LYS A 130 3.71 14.33 15.10
N TYR A 131 2.52 14.72 14.64
CA TYR A 131 2.23 15.07 13.25
C TYR A 131 1.45 16.39 13.19
N ASP A 132 1.81 17.26 12.25
CA ASP A 132 1.14 18.54 12.00
C ASP A 132 0.38 18.47 10.68
N VAL A 133 -0.91 18.17 10.80
CA VAL A 133 -1.83 18.01 9.66
C VAL A 133 -2.69 19.25 9.44
N THR A 134 -2.26 20.41 9.95
CA THR A 134 -2.94 21.71 9.79
C THR A 134 -3.22 22.04 8.33
N PHE A 135 -2.32 21.67 7.42
CA PHE A 135 -2.49 21.89 5.99
C PHE A 135 -3.69 21.16 5.36
N LEU A 136 -4.26 20.14 6.02
CA LEU A 136 -5.44 19.40 5.56
C LEU A 136 -6.73 19.82 6.23
N ALA A 137 -6.65 20.49 7.37
CA ALA A 137 -7.83 20.91 8.11
C ALA A 137 -8.53 22.09 7.43
N ASN A 138 -9.87 22.10 7.45
CA ASN A 138 -10.70 23.17 6.90
C ASN A 138 -11.59 23.86 7.94
N ASP A 139 -11.53 23.41 9.19
CA ASP A 139 -12.40 23.82 10.29
C ASP A 139 -11.61 24.44 11.45
N LEU A 140 -10.42 24.97 11.14
CA LEU A 140 -9.57 25.70 12.09
C LEU A 140 -9.92 27.19 12.10
N VAL A 141 -9.92 27.80 13.29
CA VAL A 141 -9.95 29.26 13.40
C VAL A 141 -8.53 29.84 13.39
N GLU A 142 -8.42 31.16 13.21
CA GLU A 142 -7.13 31.84 13.19
C GLU A 142 -6.31 31.54 14.46
N GLY A 143 -5.08 31.06 14.27
CA GLY A 143 -4.19 30.66 15.37
C GLY A 143 -4.35 29.22 15.86
N GLN A 144 -5.25 28.41 15.29
CA GLN A 144 -5.34 26.98 15.59
C GLN A 144 -4.49 26.11 14.65
N LEU A 145 -4.02 25.00 15.21
CA LEU A 145 -3.33 23.91 14.53
C LEU A 145 -4.16 22.62 14.64
N CYS A 146 -3.97 21.70 13.69
CA CYS A 146 -4.51 20.35 13.78
C CYS A 146 -3.37 19.37 13.98
N LEU A 147 -3.23 18.84 15.20
CA LEU A 147 -2.12 17.97 15.58
C LEU A 147 -2.62 16.55 15.89
N ILE A 148 -1.78 15.56 15.60
CA ILE A 148 -1.99 14.15 15.99
C ILE A 148 -0.79 13.68 16.80
N ASN A 149 -1.05 13.01 17.92
CA ASN A 149 -0.03 12.45 18.82
C ASN A 149 0.30 10.98 18.50
#